data_AF-A0A8D8QE16-F1
#
_entry.id   AF-A0A8D8QE16-F1
#
_cell.length_a   1.000
_cell.length_b   1.000
_cell.length_c   1.000
_cell.angle_alpha   90.00
_cell.angle_beta   90.00
_cell.angle_gamma   90.00
#
_symmetry.space_group_name_H-M   'P 1'
#
loop_
_entity.id
_entity.type
_entity.pdbx_description
1 polymer ?
#
loop_
_entity_poly.entity_id
_entity_poly.type
_entity_poly.pdbx_seq_one_letter_code
_entity_poly.pdbx_strand_id
1 'polypeptide(L)'
;KCEKSFTCKKNLKRHLLMHEGITYPCDKCSKLFRDKHSLKRHLNIHGGVTYPCDKCTKSFIDKCSLKKHLETHEGIIHPCDKCAKKFTYKADLMRHQVIHEFIS
;
A
#
# COMPACT_ATOMS: atom_id res chain seq x y z
N LYS A 1 -13.30 -1.65 21.81
CA LYS A 1 -14.02 -1.52 20.51
C LYS A 1 -13.58 -0.22 19.84
N CYS A 2 -13.49 -0.16 18.51
CA CYS A 2 -13.19 1.08 17.79
C CYS A 2 -14.22 1.39 16.71
N GLU A 3 -14.38 2.66 16.35
CA GLU A 3 -15.36 3.19 15.40
C GLU A 3 -14.86 3.11 13.95
N LYS A 4 -14.41 1.92 13.52
CA LYS A 4 -13.98 1.71 12.13
C LYS A 4 -15.09 1.04 11.31
N SER A 5 -15.46 1.68 10.21
CA SER A 5 -16.43 1.15 9.23
C SER A 5 -15.72 0.45 8.07
N PHE A 6 -16.32 -0.62 7.56
CA PHE A 6 -15.74 -1.43 6.48
C PHE A 6 -16.76 -1.68 5.38
N THR A 7 -16.33 -1.50 4.13
CA THR A 7 -17.17 -1.71 2.94
C THR A 7 -17.40 -3.19 2.59
N CYS A 8 -16.69 -4.14 3.22
CA CYS A 8 -16.92 -5.56 2.99
C CYS A 8 -16.72 -6.43 4.25
N LYS A 9 -17.50 -7.51 4.34
CA LYS A 9 -17.50 -8.46 5.47
C LYS A 9 -16.12 -9.08 5.74
N LYS A 10 -15.36 -9.39 4.69
CA LYS A 10 -13.99 -9.94 4.81
C LYS A 10 -13.05 -8.96 5.53
N ASN A 11 -13.15 -7.67 5.22
CA ASN A 11 -12.30 -6.65 5.85
C ASN A 11 -12.69 -6.42 7.31
N LEU A 12 -13.99 -6.41 7.62
CA LEU A 12 -14.49 -6.36 8.99
C LEU A 12 -14.00 -7.57 9.80
N LYS A 13 -14.18 -8.80 9.29
CA LYS A 13 -13.72 -10.03 9.97
C LYS A 13 -12.22 -9.96 10.26
N ARG A 14 -11.41 -9.58 9.27
CA ARG A 14 -9.96 -9.42 9.45
C ARG A 14 -9.60 -8.32 10.46
N HIS A 15 -10.39 -7.26 10.53
CA HIS A 15 -10.19 -6.21 11.53
C HIS A 15 -10.53 -6.69 12.95
N LEU A 16 -11.61 -7.46 13.11
CA LEU A 16 -12.00 -8.02 14.41
C LEU A 16 -10.94 -8.97 14.98
N LEU A 17 -10.30 -9.78 14.14
CA LEU A 17 -9.17 -10.63 14.54
C LEU A 17 -8.04 -9.85 15.22
N MET A 18 -7.83 -8.58 14.85
CA MET A 18 -6.83 -7.72 15.49
C MET A 18 -7.22 -7.35 16.93
N HIS A 19 -8.52 -7.18 17.23
CA HIS A 19 -9.01 -6.94 18.59
C HIS A 19 -8.92 -8.21 19.46
N GLU A 20 -8.99 -9.38 18.83
CA GLU A 20 -8.80 -10.68 19.48
C GLU A 20 -7.32 -11.05 19.65
N GLY A 21 -6.39 -10.16 19.27
CA GLY A 21 -4.95 -10.43 19.31
C GLY A 21 -4.46 -11.45 18.28
N ILE A 22 -5.34 -11.91 17.38
CA ILE A 22 -5.01 -12.86 16.32
C ILE A 22 -4.24 -12.10 15.23
N THR A 23 -2.92 -12.19 15.36
CA THR A 23 -1.94 -11.62 14.43
C THR A 23 -1.03 -12.72 13.88
N TYR A 24 -0.28 -12.37 12.85
CA TYR A 24 0.67 -13.27 12.21
C TYR A 24 2.08 -12.74 12.52
N PRO A 25 2.76 -13.28 13.55
CA PRO A 25 4.09 -12.82 13.92
C PRO A 25 5.13 -13.23 12.88
N CYS A 26 6.14 -12.38 12.69
CA CYS A 26 7.37 -12.78 12.03
C CYS A 26 8.24 -13.57 13.01
N ASP A 27 8.82 -14.66 12.54
CA ASP A 27 9.75 -15.50 13.30
C ASP A 27 11.18 -14.91 13.34
N LYS A 28 11.48 -13.98 12.44
CA LYS A 28 12.80 -13.34 12.31
C LYS A 28 12.89 -11.95 12.92
N CYS A 29 11.77 -11.34 13.32
CA CYS A 29 11.74 -10.05 14.02
C CYS A 29 10.43 -9.85 14.77
N SER A 30 10.35 -8.82 15.62
CA SER A 30 9.18 -8.56 16.47
C SER A 30 7.96 -7.97 15.73
N LYS A 31 7.90 -8.02 14.39
CA LYS A 31 6.80 -7.44 13.62
C LYS A 31 5.58 -8.37 13.57
N LEU A 32 4.40 -7.80 13.78
CA LEU A 32 3.12 -8.48 13.70
C LEU A 32 2.35 -8.04 12.45
N PHE A 33 1.71 -8.99 11.77
CA PHE A 33 0.95 -8.74 10.55
C PHE A 33 -0.51 -9.09 10.72
N ARG A 34 -1.37 -8.38 9.96
CA ARG A 34 -2.82 -8.58 9.98
C ARG A 34 -3.27 -9.85 9.26
N ASP A 35 -2.46 -10.35 8.33
CA ASP A 35 -2.76 -11.58 7.58
C ASP A 35 -1.49 -12.29 7.09
N LYS A 36 -1.64 -13.58 6.75
CA LYS A 36 -0.56 -14.42 6.21
C LYS A 36 0.05 -13.83 4.93
N HIS A 37 -0.73 -13.16 4.09
CA HIS A 37 -0.23 -12.56 2.85
C HIS A 37 0.77 -11.43 3.15
N SER A 38 0.42 -10.55 4.10
CA SER A 38 1.27 -9.45 4.52
C SER A 38 2.55 -9.95 5.19
N LEU A 39 2.45 -11.00 6.03
CA LEU A 39 3.63 -11.68 6.60
C LEU A 39 4.51 -12.27 5.49
N LYS A 40 3.95 -13.03 4.55
CA LYS A 40 4.70 -13.63 3.44
C LYS A 40 5.45 -12.56 2.61
N ARG A 41 4.79 -11.45 2.30
CA ARG A 41 5.43 -10.32 1.62
C ARG A 41 6.56 -9.72 2.44
N HIS A 42 6.37 -9.57 3.75
CA HIS A 42 7.40 -9.07 4.64
C HIS A 42 8.63 -10.00 4.72
N LEU A 43 8.42 -11.31 4.71
CA LEU A 43 9.52 -12.28 4.75
C LEU A 43 10.49 -12.15 3.56
N ASN A 44 10.08 -11.54 2.44
CA ASN A 44 10.99 -11.19 1.35
C ASN A 44 12.17 -10.33 1.84
N ILE A 45 11.96 -9.46 2.84
CA ILE A 45 13.02 -8.59 3.38
C ILE A 45 14.12 -9.45 4.01
N HIS A 46 13.72 -10.42 4.81
CA HIS A 46 14.65 -11.33 5.47
C HIS A 46 15.28 -12.34 4.50
N GLY A 47 14.63 -12.63 3.38
CA GLY A 47 15.16 -13.50 2.34
C GLY A 47 16.01 -12.78 1.29
N GLY A 48 16.16 -11.45 1.37
CA GLY A 48 16.81 -10.67 0.31
C GLY A 48 16.08 -10.72 -1.03
N VAL A 49 14.83 -11.18 -1.05
CA VAL A 49 14.04 -11.30 -2.28
C VAL A 49 13.59 -9.91 -2.68
N THR A 50 14.07 -9.46 -3.84
CA THR A 50 13.71 -8.16 -4.40
C THR A 50 13.28 -8.30 -5.86
N TYR A 51 12.64 -7.25 -6.34
CA TYR A 51 12.13 -7.12 -7.70
C TYR A 51 12.87 -5.92 -8.32
N PRO A 52 13.95 -6.18 -9.10
CA PRO A 52 14.74 -5.11 -9.69
C PRO A 52 13.96 -4.38 -10.79
N CYS A 53 14.22 -3.09 -10.92
CA CYS A 53 13.84 -2.32 -12.10
C CYS A 53 14.82 -2.62 -13.24
N ASP A 54 14.30 -2.79 -14.44
CA ASP A 54 15.08 -2.98 -15.67
C ASP A 54 15.60 -1.66 -16.25
N LYS A 55 15.03 -0.53 -15.85
CA LYS A 55 15.37 0.83 -16.34
C LYS A 55 16.29 1.62 -15.41
N CYS A 56 16.55 1.15 -14.19
CA CYS A 56 17.46 1.81 -13.26
C CYS A 56 17.97 0.86 -12.16
N THR A 57 18.84 1.34 -11.27
CA THR A 57 19.46 0.52 -10.21
C THR A 57 18.54 0.22 -9.01
N LYS A 58 17.28 0.69 -9.03
CA LYS A 58 16.34 0.50 -7.91
C LYS A 58 15.77 -0.90 -7.89
N SER A 59 15.56 -1.42 -6.68
CA SER A 59 14.89 -2.71 -6.43
C SER A 59 13.79 -2.55 -5.39
N PHE A 60 12.73 -3.34 -5.52
CA PHE A 60 11.52 -3.23 -4.72
C PHE A 60 11.21 -4.53 -3.99
N ILE A 61 10.46 -4.46 -2.89
CA ILE A 61 10.15 -5.64 -2.07
C ILE A 61 9.01 -6.50 -2.63
N ASP A 62 8.22 -5.94 -3.55
CA ASP A 62 7.11 -6.61 -4.20
C ASP A 62 6.86 -6.08 -5.61
N LYS A 63 6.18 -6.89 -6.43
CA LYS A 63 5.82 -6.57 -7.82
C LYS A 63 4.91 -5.35 -7.95
N CYS A 64 4.06 -5.09 -6.97
CA CYS A 64 3.11 -3.95 -7.01
C CYS A 64 3.87 -2.63 -6.90
N SER A 65 4.85 -2.58 -6.00
CA SER A 65 5.74 -1.44 -5.80
C SER A 65 6.63 -1.21 -7.02
N LEU A 66 7.19 -2.28 -7.62
CA LEU A 66 7.90 -2.17 -8.90
C LEU A 66 7.00 -1.63 -10.01
N LYS A 67 5.78 -2.17 -10.17
CA LYS A 67 4.84 -1.69 -11.20
C LYS A 67 4.54 -0.19 -11.07
N LYS A 68 4.25 0.28 -9.85
CA LYS A 68 4.04 1.72 -9.59
C LYS A 68 5.29 2.55 -9.88
N HIS A 69 6.47 2.01 -9.59
CA HIS A 69 7.71 2.69 -9.95
C HIS A 69 7.91 2.77 -11.46
N LEU A 70 7.56 1.74 -12.24
CA LEU A 70 7.69 1.76 -13.69
C LEU A 70 6.84 2.87 -14.35
N GLU A 71 5.70 3.23 -13.76
CA GLU A 71 4.89 4.38 -14.18
C GLU A 71 5.71 5.69 -14.17
N THR A 72 6.71 5.81 -13.28
CA THR A 72 7.61 6.99 -13.23
C THR A 72 8.56 7.07 -14.41
N HIS A 73 8.98 5.92 -14.96
CA HIS A 73 9.80 5.88 -16.18
C HIS A 73 8.98 6.13 -17.44
N GLU A 74 7.69 5.80 -17.41
CA GLU A 74 6.75 6.06 -18.51
C GLU A 74 6.24 7.50 -18.49
N GLY A 75 6.63 8.31 -17.49
CA GLY A 75 6.15 9.68 -17.33
C GLY A 75 4.65 9.76 -17.08
N ILE A 76 4.04 8.68 -16.56
CA ILE A 76 2.62 8.66 -16.25
C ILE A 76 2.37 9.63 -15.11
N ILE A 77 1.51 10.60 -15.37
CA ILE A 77 1.05 11.60 -14.42
C ILE A 77 -0.46 11.54 -14.29
N HIS A 78 -0.94 11.82 -13.09
CA HIS A 78 -2.35 11.86 -12.74
C HIS A 78 -2.72 13.32 -12.40
N PRO A 79 -3.25 14.09 -13.36
CA PRO A 79 -3.66 15.47 -13.13
C PRO A 79 -4.93 15.53 -12.27
N CYS A 80 -5.04 16.57 -11.44
CA CYS A 80 -6.30 16.94 -10.83
C CYS A 80 -7.20 17.65 -11.87
N ASP A 81 -8.48 17.32 -11.85
CA ASP A 81 -9.50 17.92 -12.70
C ASP A 81 -10.00 19.27 -12.16
N LYS A 82 -9.82 19.51 -10.85
CA LYS A 82 -10.29 20.71 -10.15
C LYS A 82 -9.20 21.77 -9.92
N CYS A 83 -7.92 21.47 -10.17
CA CYS A 83 -6.82 22.44 -10.08
C CYS A 83 -5.57 22.04 -10.89
N ALA A 84 -4.56 22.90 -10.95
CA ALA A 84 -3.34 22.67 -11.75
C ALA A 84 -2.37 21.62 -11.18
N LYS A 85 -2.68 20.96 -10.05
CA LYS A 85 -1.78 19.98 -9.41
C LYS A 85 -1.74 18.68 -10.20
N LYS A 86 -0.54 18.08 -10.26
CA LYS A 86 -0.25 16.81 -10.93
C LYS A 86 0.42 15.86 -9.93
N PHE A 87 0.07 14.59 -10.02
CA PHE A 87 0.56 13.57 -9.09
C PHE A 87 1.22 12.43 -9.86
N THR A 88 2.36 11.94 -9.34
CA THR A 88 3.02 10.77 -9.90
C THR A 88 2.24 9.49 -9.62
N TYR A 89 1.49 9.41 -8.51
CA TYR A 89 0.73 8.22 -8.14
C TYR A 89 -0.76 8.52 -8.04
N LYS A 90 -1.59 7.63 -8.60
CA LYS A 90 -3.06 7.74 -8.55
C LYS A 90 -3.60 7.85 -7.13
N ALA A 91 -3.00 7.14 -6.18
CA ALA A 91 -3.43 7.20 -4.78
C ALA A 91 -3.28 8.60 -4.17
N ASP A 92 -2.25 9.35 -4.58
CA ASP A 92 -2.04 10.71 -4.12
C ASP A 92 -3.05 11.68 -4.73
N LEU A 93 -3.39 11.51 -6.02
CA LEU A 93 -4.50 12.24 -6.64
C LEU A 93 -5.82 11.98 -5.90
N MET A 94 -6.17 10.72 -5.64
CA MET A 94 -7.42 10.37 -4.95
C MET A 94 -7.49 11.01 -3.56
N ARG A 95 -6.38 10.99 -2.81
CA ARG A 95 -6.29 11.65 -1.50
C ARG A 95 -6.39 13.17 -1.61
N HIS A 96 -5.78 13.76 -2.63
CA HIS A 96 -5.87 15.18 -2.89
C HIS A 96 -7.28 15.63 -3.25
N GLN A 97 -8.02 14.84 -4.04
CA GLN A 97 -9.39 15.17 -4.47
C GLN A 97 -10.34 15.37 -3.28
N VAL A 98 -10.11 14.67 -2.17
CA VAL A 98 -10.88 14.85 -0.92
C VAL A 98 -10.83 16.29 -0.41
N ILE A 99 -9.73 17.02 -0.63
CA ILE A 99 -9.60 18.43 -0.21
C ILE A 99 -10.60 19.31 -0.97
N HIS A 100 -10.90 18.98 -2.22
CA HIS A 100 -11.87 19.71 -3.03
C HIS A 100 -13.32 19.38 -2.68
N GLU A 101 -13.58 18.46 -1.75
CA GLU A 101 -14.91 18.22 -1.17
C GLU A 101 -15.13 19.03 0.12
N PHE A 102 -14.06 19.61 0.68
CA PHE A 102 -14.10 20.40 1.93
C PHE A 102 -13.82 21.89 1.73
N ILE A 103 -13.14 22.27 0.63
CA ILE A 103 -12.75 23.65 0.32
C ILE A 103 -13.59 24.23 -0.84
N SER A 104 -14.54 23.47 -1.38
CA SER A 104 -15.49 23.93 -2.41
C SER A 104 -16.65 24.72 -1.83
#